data_AF-A0A820NFD8-F1
#
_entry.id   AF-A0A820NFD8-F1
#
_cell.length_a   1.000
_cell.length_b   1.000
_cell.length_c   1.000
_cell.angle_alpha   90.00
_cell.angle_beta   90.00
_cell.angle_gamma   90.00
#
_symmetry.space_group_name_H-M   'P 1'
#
loop_
_entity.id
_entity.type
_entity.pdbx_description
1 polymer ?
#
loop_
_entity_poly.entity_id
_entity_poly.type
_entity_poly.pdbx_seq_one_letter_code
_entity_poly.pdbx_strand_id
1 'polypeptide(L)'
;SRVENLYKKYETYHGGEQLFAIPVTDYPQLDKIKKDLTLLQRLYSLYNKVLDTVAGYFDIAWTDVNIDKINQELSDFQTACRKLPKGLREFPAYHALKKTIDDFSECCPLLEMMSNRAMQHRHWQRIAEVTGVRNLDVDSEDLRLRNIMDLPLLQFKEDIEDICISA
;
A
#
# COMPACT_ATOMS: atom_id res chain seq x y z
N SER A 1 18.21 3.57 20.05
CA SER A 1 17.04 3.67 20.96
C SER A 1 17.43 3.22 22.38
N ARG A 2 16.59 3.49 23.41
CA ARG A 2 16.82 3.02 24.79
C ARG A 2 16.99 1.50 24.88
N VAL A 3 16.25 0.74 24.07
CA VAL A 3 16.31 -0.74 24.05
C VAL A 3 17.59 -1.25 23.41
N GLU A 4 18.08 -0.63 22.33
CA GLU A 4 19.39 -0.98 21.75
C GLU A 4 20.55 -0.78 22.73
N ASN A 5 20.50 0.29 23.53
CA ASN A 5 21.50 0.54 24.56
C ASN A 5 21.47 -0.52 25.68
N LEU A 6 20.27 -0.97 26.08
CA LEU A 6 20.11 -2.07 27.03
C LEU A 6 20.65 -3.39 26.45
N TYR A 7 20.45 -3.62 25.15
CA TYR A 7 20.98 -4.78 24.44
C TYR A 7 22.50 -4.81 24.37
N LYS A 8 23.13 -3.68 24.01
CA LYS A 8 24.59 -3.59 23.97
C LYS A 8 25.22 -3.87 25.33
N LYS A 9 24.60 -3.36 26.40
CA LYS A 9 25.03 -3.65 27.78
C LYS A 9 24.87 -5.13 28.10
N TYR A 10 23.74 -5.74 27.76
CA TYR A 10 23.49 -7.17 27.93
C TYR A 10 24.55 -8.01 27.21
N GLU A 11 24.83 -7.76 25.92
CA GLU A 11 25.84 -8.48 25.15
C GLU A 11 27.24 -8.34 25.76
N THR A 12 27.58 -7.15 26.26
CA THR A 12 28.87 -6.89 26.93
C THR A 12 28.99 -7.67 28.24
N TYR A 13 27.96 -7.66 29.09
CA TYR A 13 27.98 -8.36 30.37
C TYR A 13 27.92 -9.87 30.20
N HIS A 14 27.06 -10.37 29.32
CA HIS A 14 26.97 -11.80 29.00
C HIS A 14 28.28 -12.34 28.43
N GLY A 15 28.93 -11.60 27.52
CA GLY A 15 30.26 -11.97 27.02
C GLY A 15 31.33 -11.98 28.12
N GLY A 16 31.26 -11.04 29.06
CA GLY A 16 32.11 -11.00 30.25
C GLY A 16 31.87 -12.21 31.17
N GLU A 17 30.62 -12.53 31.48
CA GLU A 17 30.26 -13.68 32.32
C GLU A 17 30.82 -14.99 31.72
N GLN A 18 30.69 -15.18 30.41
CA GLN A 18 31.27 -16.33 29.72
C GLN A 18 32.81 -16.35 29.76
N LEU A 19 33.46 -15.21 29.49
CA LEU A 19 34.92 -15.10 29.48
C LEU A 19 35.53 -15.39 30.85
N PHE A 20 34.87 -14.94 31.92
CA PHE A 20 35.33 -15.10 33.30
C PHE A 20 34.74 -16.34 34.00
N ALA A 21 34.05 -17.23 33.28
CA ALA A 21 33.41 -18.43 33.82
C ALA A 21 32.44 -18.17 34.99
N ILE A 22 31.77 -17.01 34.97
CA ILE A 22 30.71 -16.63 35.90
C ILE A 22 29.39 -17.24 35.39
N PRO A 23 28.46 -17.67 36.27
CA PRO A 23 27.13 -18.10 35.84
C PRO A 23 26.46 -17.03 34.98
N VAL A 24 26.03 -17.41 33.77
CA VAL A 24 25.42 -16.50 32.82
C VAL A 24 24.02 -16.12 33.27
N THR A 25 23.72 -14.83 33.25
CA THR A 25 22.39 -14.30 33.61
C THR A 25 21.54 -14.08 32.37
N ASP A 26 20.50 -14.90 32.20
CA ASP A 26 19.54 -14.72 31.10
C ASP A 26 18.52 -13.60 31.38
N TYR A 27 18.18 -12.83 30.35
CA TYR A 27 17.11 -11.82 30.41
C TYR A 27 16.02 -12.09 29.35
N PRO A 28 15.15 -13.10 29.54
CA PRO A 28 14.14 -13.48 28.55
C PRO A 28 13.17 -12.35 28.16
N GLN A 29 12.91 -11.42 29.08
CA GLN A 29 12.06 -10.25 28.80
C GLN A 29 12.71 -9.28 27.80
N LEU A 30 14.03 -9.11 27.89
CA LEU A 30 14.78 -8.25 26.96
C LEU A 30 14.73 -8.85 25.54
N ASP A 31 14.90 -10.18 25.42
CA ASP A 31 14.72 -10.97 24.19
C ASP A 31 13.35 -10.88 23.58
N LYS A 32 12.32 -10.93 24.42
CA LYS A 32 10.95 -10.71 23.96
C LYS A 32 10.78 -9.30 23.39
N ILE A 33 11.22 -8.27 24.11
CA ILE A 33 11.06 -6.87 23.69
C ILE A 33 11.81 -6.58 22.38
N LYS A 34 13.03 -7.11 22.17
CA LYS A 34 13.73 -6.93 20.88
C LYS A 34 13.05 -7.63 19.74
N LYS A 35 12.53 -8.85 19.95
CA LYS A 35 11.75 -9.55 18.93
C LYS A 35 10.51 -8.74 18.57
N ASP A 36 9.74 -8.29 19.55
CA ASP A 36 8.51 -7.51 19.35
C ASP A 36 8.81 -6.19 18.62
N LEU A 37 9.86 -5.46 19.01
CA LEU A 37 10.27 -4.23 18.33
C LEU A 37 10.70 -4.47 16.88
N THR A 38 11.47 -5.54 16.63
CA THR A 38 11.90 -5.88 15.26
C THR A 38 10.69 -6.18 14.37
N LEU A 39 9.69 -6.88 14.92
CA LEU A 39 8.45 -7.19 14.23
C LEU A 39 7.63 -5.93 13.93
N LEU A 40 7.47 -5.03 14.91
CA LEU A 40 6.78 -3.76 14.72
C LEU A 40 7.49 -2.88 13.70
N GLN A 41 8.82 -2.78 13.77
CA GLN A 41 9.59 -2.00 12.80
C GLN A 41 9.39 -2.51 11.37
N ARG A 42 9.33 -3.84 11.17
CA ARG A 42 9.03 -4.44 9.87
C ARG A 42 7.63 -4.07 9.37
N LEU A 43 6.61 -4.11 10.24
CA LEU A 43 5.24 -3.72 9.89
C LEU A 43 5.17 -2.25 9.50
N TYR A 44 5.67 -1.33 10.32
CA TYR A 44 5.60 0.10 10.05
C TYR A 44 6.47 0.54 8.87
N SER A 45 7.59 -0.13 8.62
CA SER A 45 8.38 0.12 7.41
C SER A 45 7.62 -0.26 6.15
N LEU A 46 6.92 -1.41 6.15
CA LEU A 46 6.05 -1.80 5.05
C LEU A 46 4.86 -0.84 4.92
N TYR A 47 4.27 -0.43 6.04
CA TYR A 47 3.16 0.51 6.09
C TYR A 47 3.49 1.84 5.41
N ASN A 48 4.61 2.45 5.80
CA ASN A 48 5.07 3.71 5.19
C ASN A 48 5.36 3.52 3.70
N LYS A 49 6.04 2.43 3.32
CA LYS A 49 6.33 2.16 1.92
C LYS A 49 5.06 2.08 1.07
N VAL A 50 4.04 1.37 1.54
CA VAL A 50 2.76 1.29 0.81
C VAL A 50 2.08 2.65 0.73
N LEU A 51 2.01 3.40 1.84
CA LEU A 51 1.38 4.72 1.83
C LEU A 51 2.09 5.68 0.87
N ASP A 52 3.42 5.74 0.94
CA ASP A 52 4.22 6.63 0.08
C ASP A 52 4.07 6.24 -1.39
N THR A 53 4.11 4.94 -1.70
CA THR A 53 3.95 4.44 -3.07
C THR A 53 2.53 4.68 -3.60
N VAL A 54 1.49 4.34 -2.82
CA VAL A 54 0.10 4.55 -3.20
C VAL A 54 -0.21 6.03 -3.36
N ALA A 55 0.24 6.88 -2.44
CA ALA A 55 0.11 8.34 -2.56
C ALA A 55 0.80 8.86 -3.83
N GLY A 56 1.98 8.33 -4.16
CA GLY A 56 2.69 8.67 -5.38
C GLY A 56 1.90 8.38 -6.66
N TYR A 57 1.05 7.35 -6.67
CA TYR A 57 0.21 7.05 -7.84
C TYR A 57 -0.76 8.18 -8.18
N PHE A 58 -1.33 8.85 -7.16
CA PHE A 58 -2.33 9.90 -7.33
C PHE A 58 -1.80 11.12 -8.09
N ASP A 59 -0.48 11.37 -8.03
CA ASP A 59 0.14 12.52 -8.68
C ASP A 59 0.62 12.21 -10.12
N ILE A 60 0.52 10.96 -10.58
CA ILE A 60 0.87 10.56 -11.96
C ILE A 60 -0.14 11.19 -12.94
N ALA A 61 0.36 11.81 -14.01
CA ALA A 61 -0.46 12.31 -15.11
C ALA A 61 -1.22 11.14 -15.76
N TRP A 62 -2.51 11.31 -16.04
CA TRP A 62 -3.39 10.23 -16.50
C TRP A 62 -2.85 9.53 -17.76
N THR A 63 -2.27 10.30 -18.68
CA THR A 63 -1.63 9.82 -19.91
C THR A 63 -0.38 8.95 -19.68
N ASP A 64 0.29 9.10 -18.54
CA ASP A 64 1.51 8.39 -18.17
C ASP A 64 1.23 7.21 -17.21
N VAL A 65 -0.02 7.01 -16.79
CA VAL A 65 -0.38 5.95 -15.87
C VAL A 65 -0.15 4.59 -16.51
N ASN A 66 0.61 3.73 -15.80
CA ASN A 66 0.83 2.34 -16.17
C ASN A 66 0.12 1.43 -15.16
N ILE A 67 -1.09 0.98 -15.52
CA ILE A 67 -1.94 0.16 -14.63
C ILE A 67 -1.32 -1.21 -14.37
N ASP A 68 -0.66 -1.83 -15.35
CA ASP A 68 0.04 -3.11 -15.17
C ASP A 68 1.14 -3.02 -14.10
N LYS A 69 1.94 -1.96 -14.16
CA LYS A 69 2.99 -1.69 -13.18
C LYS A 69 2.40 -1.49 -11.78
N ILE A 70 1.33 -0.70 -11.67
CA ILE A 70 0.63 -0.47 -10.40
C ILE A 70 0.09 -1.80 -9.84
N ASN A 71 -0.57 -2.62 -10.67
CA ASN A 71 -1.07 -3.93 -10.30
C ASN A 71 0.05 -4.86 -9.77
N GLN A 72 1.20 -4.87 -10.43
CA GLN A 72 2.35 -5.65 -9.98
C GLN A 72 2.86 -5.17 -8.61
N GLU A 73 3.00 -3.86 -8.42
CA GLU A 73 3.44 -3.27 -7.15
C GLU A 73 2.44 -3.56 -6.01
N LEU A 74 1.14 -3.48 -6.27
CA LEU A 74 0.09 -3.85 -5.31
C LEU A 74 0.12 -5.34 -4.96
N SER A 75 0.31 -6.22 -5.94
CA SER A 75 0.44 -7.67 -5.74
C SER A 75 1.67 -8.03 -4.89
N ASP A 76 2.79 -7.33 -5.11
CA ASP A 76 4.00 -7.46 -4.31
C ASP A 76 3.74 -7.01 -2.85
N PHE A 77 2.98 -5.93 -2.65
CA PHE A 77 2.57 -5.49 -1.31
C PHE A 77 1.62 -6.47 -0.63
N GLN A 78 0.61 -7.00 -1.33
CA GLN A 78 -0.25 -8.07 -0.80
C GLN A 78 0.57 -9.28 -0.37
N THR A 79 1.56 -9.67 -1.18
CA THR A 79 2.48 -10.77 -0.88
C THR A 79 3.35 -10.46 0.34
N ALA A 80 3.88 -9.24 0.46
CA ALA A 80 4.65 -8.80 1.62
C ALA A 80 3.81 -8.82 2.91
N CYS A 81 2.56 -8.36 2.85
CA CYS A 81 1.60 -8.41 3.94
C CYS A 81 1.32 -9.86 4.38
N ARG A 82 1.06 -10.78 3.44
CA ARG A 82 0.82 -12.20 3.74
C ARG A 82 2.02 -12.89 4.40
N LYS A 83 3.25 -12.44 4.11
CA LYS A 83 4.50 -12.94 4.71
C LYS A 83 4.75 -12.42 6.14
N LEU A 84 3.92 -11.52 6.67
CA LEU A 84 4.05 -11.06 8.04
C LEU A 84 3.61 -12.16 9.04
N PRO A 85 4.32 -12.32 10.18
CA PRO A 85 3.94 -13.27 11.23
C PRO A 85 2.50 -13.08 11.69
N LYS A 86 1.84 -14.19 12.07
CA LYS A 86 0.43 -14.19 12.51
C LYS A 86 0.13 -13.13 13.57
N GLY A 87 1.01 -12.98 14.57
CA GLY A 87 0.83 -11.98 15.62
C GLY A 87 0.75 -10.53 15.11
N LEU A 88 1.42 -10.20 14.00
CA LEU A 88 1.33 -8.86 13.38
C LEU A 88 0.08 -8.69 12.52
N ARG A 89 -0.53 -9.78 12.04
CA ARG A 89 -1.72 -9.71 11.19
C ARG A 89 -3.00 -9.37 11.96
N GLU A 90 -2.96 -9.45 13.29
CA GLU A 90 -4.04 -9.02 14.19
C GLU A 90 -3.94 -7.52 14.54
N PHE A 91 -2.88 -6.83 14.11
CA PHE A 91 -2.71 -5.41 14.42
C PHE A 91 -3.64 -4.55 13.57
N PRO A 92 -4.26 -3.49 14.14
CA PRO A 92 -5.07 -2.55 13.37
C PRO A 92 -4.32 -1.94 12.18
N ALA A 93 -3.02 -1.67 12.33
CA ALA A 93 -2.17 -1.15 11.27
C ALA A 93 -2.06 -2.13 10.08
N TYR A 94 -2.02 -3.44 10.33
CA TYR A 94 -2.05 -4.44 9.27
C TYR A 94 -3.37 -4.43 8.52
N HIS A 95 -4.50 -4.36 9.23
CA HIS A 95 -5.82 -4.32 8.60
C HIS A 95 -6.02 -3.05 7.76
N ALA A 96 -5.60 -1.89 8.27
CA ALA A 96 -5.62 -0.64 7.53
C ALA A 96 -4.77 -0.74 6.25
N LEU A 97 -3.55 -1.28 6.37
CA LEU A 97 -2.65 -1.48 5.23
C LEU A 97 -3.26 -2.39 4.16
N LYS A 98 -3.78 -3.55 4.58
CA LYS A 98 -4.45 -4.50 3.69
C LYS A 98 -5.63 -3.84 2.99
N LYS A 99 -6.45 -3.10 3.72
CA LYS A 99 -7.60 -2.38 3.15
C LYS A 99 -7.17 -1.37 2.09
N THR A 100 -6.16 -0.53 2.37
CA THR A 100 -5.66 0.43 1.38
C THR A 100 -5.20 -0.24 0.08
N ILE A 101 -4.52 -1.39 0.18
CA ILE A 101 -4.07 -2.14 -1.00
C ILE A 101 -5.27 -2.73 -1.75
N ASP A 102 -6.17 -3.40 -1.03
CA ASP A 102 -7.32 -4.07 -1.63
C ASP A 102 -8.30 -3.08 -2.29
N ASP A 103 -8.65 -1.98 -1.60
CA ASP A 103 -9.53 -0.93 -2.12
C ASP A 103 -8.97 -0.35 -3.44
N PHE A 104 -7.65 -0.14 -3.53
CA PHE A 104 -7.02 0.34 -4.77
C PHE A 104 -7.02 -0.75 -5.85
N SER A 105 -6.67 -1.99 -5.50
CA SER A 105 -6.67 -3.13 -6.42
C SER A 105 -8.05 -3.38 -7.04
N GLU A 106 -9.14 -3.14 -6.31
CA GLU A 106 -10.51 -3.27 -6.83
C GLU A 106 -10.83 -2.25 -7.94
N CYS A 107 -10.19 -1.07 -7.92
CA CYS A 107 -10.36 -0.07 -8.98
C CYS A 107 -9.53 -0.38 -10.24
N CYS A 108 -8.44 -1.15 -10.12
CA CYS A 108 -7.48 -1.35 -11.22
C CYS A 108 -8.10 -1.90 -12.52
N PRO A 109 -9.03 -2.88 -12.50
CA PRO A 109 -9.69 -3.35 -13.73
C PRO A 109 -10.43 -2.23 -14.47
N LEU A 110 -11.13 -1.35 -13.75
CA LEU A 110 -11.82 -0.20 -14.35
C LEU A 110 -10.81 0.79 -14.93
N LEU A 111 -9.75 1.10 -14.18
CA LEU A 111 -8.69 2.00 -14.64
C LEU A 111 -8.03 1.48 -15.93
N GLU A 112 -7.81 0.16 -16.03
CA GLU A 112 -7.26 -0.48 -17.22
C GLU A 112 -8.18 -0.25 -18.43
N MET A 113 -9.48 -0.50 -18.29
CA MET A 113 -10.48 -0.26 -19.33
C MET A 113 -10.57 1.22 -19.72
N MET A 114 -10.56 2.12 -18.74
CA MET A 114 -10.61 3.57 -18.95
C MET A 114 -9.33 4.12 -19.58
N SER A 115 -8.19 3.47 -19.40
CA SER A 115 -6.90 3.84 -20.01
C SER A 115 -6.76 3.38 -21.47
N ASN A 116 -7.73 2.62 -21.99
CA ASN A 116 -7.70 2.13 -23.36
C ASN A 116 -7.67 3.28 -24.38
N ARG A 117 -6.77 3.20 -25.36
CA ARG A 117 -6.63 4.19 -26.45
C ARG A 117 -7.89 4.36 -27.32
N ALA A 118 -8.79 3.37 -27.30
CA ALA A 118 -10.10 3.47 -27.96
C ALA A 118 -11.05 4.45 -27.25
N MET A 119 -10.76 4.82 -26.00
CA MET A 119 -11.55 5.81 -25.26
C MET A 119 -11.47 7.18 -25.93
N GLN A 120 -12.65 7.73 -26.27
CA GLN A 120 -12.81 9.02 -26.90
C GLN A 120 -13.64 9.93 -25.99
N HIS A 121 -13.62 11.24 -26.29
CA HIS A 121 -14.32 12.27 -25.52
C HIS A 121 -15.79 11.91 -25.19
N ARG A 122 -16.53 11.29 -26.14
CA ARG A 122 -17.92 10.84 -25.91
C ARG A 122 -18.08 9.81 -24.77
N HIS A 123 -17.09 8.95 -24.54
CA HIS A 123 -17.14 7.93 -23.48
C HIS A 123 -16.93 8.60 -22.13
N TRP A 124 -15.96 9.52 -22.07
CA TRP A 124 -15.69 10.32 -20.87
C TRP A 124 -16.85 11.23 -20.49
N GLN A 125 -17.57 11.80 -21.46
CA GLN A 125 -18.83 12.52 -21.21
C GLN A 125 -19.89 11.62 -20.57
N ARG A 126 -20.09 10.40 -21.09
CA ARG A 126 -21.03 9.44 -20.51
C ARG A 126 -20.63 9.03 -19.09
N ILE A 127 -19.35 8.82 -18.83
CA ILE A 127 -18.84 8.52 -17.47
C ILE A 127 -19.13 9.70 -16.53
N ALA A 128 -18.87 10.93 -16.96
CA ALA A 128 -19.16 12.14 -16.20
C ALA A 128 -20.66 12.29 -15.88
N GLU A 129 -21.54 11.98 -16.84
CA GLU A 129 -22.99 11.98 -16.66
C GLU A 129 -23.45 10.95 -15.63
N VAL A 130 -22.99 9.71 -15.74
CA VAL A 130 -23.38 8.61 -14.82
C VAL A 130 -22.86 8.85 -13.41
N THR A 131 -21.61 9.31 -13.28
CA THR A 131 -20.99 9.58 -11.97
C THR A 131 -21.45 10.91 -11.34
N GLY A 132 -22.18 11.74 -12.09
CA GLY A 132 -22.66 13.04 -11.64
C GLY A 132 -21.56 14.12 -11.53
N VAL A 133 -20.37 13.86 -12.06
CA VAL A 133 -19.24 14.79 -12.04
C VAL A 133 -19.32 15.72 -13.24
N ARG A 134 -19.38 17.02 -12.99
CA ARG A 134 -19.42 18.03 -14.06
C ARG A 134 -17.99 18.41 -14.44
N ASN A 135 -17.71 18.43 -15.75
CA ASN A 135 -16.46 18.94 -16.35
C ASN A 135 -15.21 18.10 -16.05
N LEU A 136 -15.25 16.79 -16.31
CA LEU A 136 -14.02 16.00 -16.43
C LEU A 136 -13.33 16.38 -17.75
N ASP A 137 -12.34 17.27 -17.68
CA ASP A 137 -11.52 17.65 -18.83
C ASP A 137 -10.41 16.62 -19.04
N VAL A 138 -10.65 15.68 -19.95
CA VAL A 138 -9.75 14.56 -20.21
C VAL A 138 -8.58 14.90 -21.12
N ASP A 139 -8.68 16.01 -21.84
CA ASP A 139 -7.63 16.51 -22.72
C ASP A 139 -6.70 17.48 -21.98
N SER A 140 -6.99 17.76 -20.70
CA SER A 140 -6.15 18.59 -19.84
C SER A 140 -4.83 17.90 -19.52
N GLU A 141 -3.71 18.61 -19.74
CA GLU A 141 -2.37 18.18 -19.32
C GLU A 141 -2.23 18.05 -17.80
N ASP A 142 -3.13 18.69 -17.04
CA ASP A 142 -3.18 18.63 -15.58
C ASP A 142 -4.00 17.44 -15.05
N LEU A 143 -4.63 16.64 -15.93
CA LEU A 143 -5.40 15.47 -15.51
C LEU A 143 -4.46 14.41 -14.91
N ARG A 144 -4.70 14.06 -13.65
CA ARG A 144 -3.93 13.07 -12.90
C ARG A 144 -4.80 11.90 -12.50
N LEU A 145 -4.17 10.80 -12.10
CA LEU A 145 -4.88 9.63 -11.58
C LEU A 145 -5.83 10.00 -10.43
N ARG A 146 -5.46 10.96 -9.58
CA ARG A 146 -6.34 11.41 -8.50
C ARG A 146 -7.72 11.88 -8.97
N ASN A 147 -7.77 12.57 -10.10
CA ASN A 147 -9.02 13.11 -10.63
C ASN A 147 -9.95 11.98 -11.09
N ILE A 148 -9.37 10.89 -11.61
CA ILE A 148 -10.11 9.69 -11.99
C ILE A 148 -10.52 8.88 -10.75
N MET A 149 -9.66 8.79 -9.74
CA MET A 149 -9.93 8.11 -8.48
C MET A 149 -10.93 8.86 -7.58
N ASP A 150 -11.12 10.16 -7.79
CA ASP A 150 -12.18 10.96 -7.14
C ASP A 150 -13.58 10.61 -7.69
N LEU A 151 -13.64 9.94 -8.86
CA LEU A 151 -14.89 9.39 -9.36
C LEU A 151 -15.31 8.21 -8.46
N PRO A 152 -16.61 8.03 -8.20
CA PRO A 152 -17.15 6.87 -7.49
C PRO A 152 -17.12 5.60 -8.37
N LEU A 153 -15.92 5.17 -8.81
CA LEU A 153 -15.70 4.11 -9.80
C LEU A 153 -16.42 2.81 -9.45
N LEU A 154 -16.25 2.34 -8.21
CA LEU A 154 -16.84 1.07 -7.76
C LEU A 154 -18.37 1.14 -7.61
N GLN A 155 -18.93 2.32 -7.37
CA GLN A 155 -20.38 2.50 -7.26
C GLN A 155 -21.08 2.37 -8.61
N PHE A 156 -20.42 2.85 -9.68
CA PHE A 156 -20.95 2.82 -11.05
C PHE A 156 -20.20 1.83 -11.94
N LYS A 157 -19.67 0.75 -11.33
CA LYS A 157 -18.79 -0.20 -11.99
C LYS A 157 -19.38 -0.75 -13.29
N GLU A 158 -20.60 -1.29 -13.24
CA GLU A 158 -21.26 -1.91 -14.40
C GLU A 158 -21.46 -0.89 -15.54
N ASP A 159 -21.94 0.32 -15.22
CA ASP A 159 -22.14 1.38 -16.21
C ASP A 159 -20.82 1.83 -16.85
N ILE A 160 -19.75 1.96 -16.07
CA ILE A 160 -18.43 2.35 -16.56
C ILE A 160 -17.84 1.24 -17.43
N GLU A 161 -17.99 -0.04 -17.04
CA GLU A 161 -17.57 -1.19 -17.85
C GLU A 161 -18.28 -1.18 -19.21
N ASP A 162 -19.61 -1.00 -19.23
CA ASP A 162 -20.40 -0.94 -20.47
C ASP A 162 -19.97 0.22 -21.39
N ILE A 163 -19.70 1.40 -20.81
CA ILE A 163 -19.19 2.55 -21.57
C ILE A 163 -17.83 2.23 -22.18
N CYS A 164 -16.91 1.63 -21.42
CA CYS A 164 -15.58 1.29 -21.88
C CYS A 164 -15.57 0.15 -22.92
N ILE A 165 -16.49 -0.82 -22.81
CA ILE A 165 -16.67 -1.89 -23.82
C ILE A 165 -17.20 -1.33 -25.14
N SER A 166 -17.99 -0.25 -25.08
CA SER A 166 -18.51 0.43 -26.28
C SER A 166 -17.48 1.31 -27.02
N ALA A 167 -16.24 1.36 -26.52
CA ALA A 167 -15.15 2.16 -27.07
C ALA A 167 -14.39 1.48 -28.20
#